data_AF-A0A933WCS9-F1
#
_entry.id   AF-A0A933WCS9-F1
#
_cell.length_a   1.000
_cell.length_b   1.000
_cell.length_c   1.000
_cell.angle_alpha   90.00
_cell.angle_beta   90.00
_cell.angle_gamma   90.00
#
_symmetry.space_group_name_H-M   'P 1'
#
loop_
_entity.id
_entity.type
_entity.pdbx_description
1 polymer ?
#
loop_
_entity_poly.entity_id
_entity_poly.type
_entity_poly.pdbx_seq_one_letter_code
_entity_poly.pdbx_strand_id
1 'polypeptide(L)'
;MAKEEKKDVQPAALPPANIPEKEKVEPPKPVEPVAAKYGSIRVKSRPKARIFINGKPAGTTPNEITNLPVGEYNVALKHDDFPEWATQISVEENKAAEVAHSFIKKEAKKEGFGALMINAQPWGVVYLDDREIGATPITVPNVLEGLHRVRVVRDGFKELKVEVKVAPNKKNNLSLKLEKK
;
A
#
# COMPACT_ATOMS: atom_id res chain seq x y z
N MET A 1 56.24 24.16 69.14
CA MET A 1 56.33 24.70 67.76
C MET A 1 56.74 23.57 66.83
N ALA A 2 55.99 23.45 65.73
CA ALA A 2 56.30 22.78 64.45
C ALA A 2 56.65 21.28 64.40
N LYS A 3 55.72 20.56 63.74
CA LYS A 3 55.87 19.29 63.03
C LYS A 3 57.07 19.30 62.08
N GLU A 4 57.69 18.14 61.85
CA GLU A 4 57.59 17.53 60.52
C GLU A 4 57.70 16.01 60.61
N GLU A 5 56.80 15.38 59.88
CA GLU A 5 56.40 13.98 59.91
C GLU A 5 56.76 13.41 58.54
N LYS A 6 57.71 12.48 58.47
CA LYS A 6 57.78 11.48 57.40
C LYS A 6 58.37 10.21 58.00
N LYS A 7 57.54 9.18 58.12
CA LYS A 7 57.93 7.85 58.55
C LYS A 7 57.59 6.88 57.43
N ASP A 8 58.63 6.44 56.74
CA ASP A 8 58.62 5.30 55.83
C ASP A 8 57.95 4.08 56.50
N VAL A 9 57.01 3.45 55.78
CA VAL A 9 56.40 2.17 56.14
C VAL A 9 56.69 1.20 55.00
N GLN A 10 57.49 0.18 55.29
CA GLN A 10 57.60 -1.06 54.50
C GLN A 10 56.63 -2.13 55.07
N PRO A 11 56.48 -3.32 54.47
CA PRO A 11 55.54 -3.65 53.41
C PRO A 11 54.48 -4.66 53.89
N ALA A 12 53.29 -4.67 53.28
CA ALA A 12 52.26 -5.68 53.57
C ALA A 12 51.91 -6.49 52.31
N ALA A 13 52.15 -7.80 52.41
CA ALA A 13 51.76 -8.79 51.42
C ALA A 13 50.23 -8.88 51.28
N LEU A 14 49.76 -9.03 50.04
CA LEU A 14 48.35 -9.21 49.71
C LEU A 14 47.86 -10.60 50.19
N PRO A 15 46.80 -10.71 50.99
CA PRO A 15 46.12 -11.98 51.19
C PRO A 15 45.31 -12.38 49.93
N PRO A 16 45.20 -13.69 49.62
CA PRO A 16 44.48 -14.17 48.45
C PRO A 16 42.97 -13.89 48.55
N ALA A 17 42.38 -13.37 47.48
CA ALA A 17 40.94 -13.18 47.38
C ALA A 17 40.24 -14.55 47.25
N ASN A 18 39.41 -14.86 48.25
CA ASN A 18 38.46 -15.97 48.26
C ASN A 18 37.60 -15.99 46.98
N ILE A 19 37.53 -17.15 46.33
CA ILE A 19 36.47 -17.50 45.39
C ILE A 19 35.34 -18.12 46.25
N PRO A 20 34.19 -17.45 46.45
CA PRO A 20 33.08 -18.09 47.14
C PRO A 20 32.38 -19.11 46.23
N GLU A 21 32.46 -20.34 46.73
CA GLU A 21 31.61 -21.51 46.60
C GLU A 21 30.23 -21.32 45.93
N LYS A 22 29.90 -22.31 45.09
CA LYS A 22 28.64 -22.49 44.35
C LYS A 22 27.40 -22.15 45.18
N GLU A 23 26.76 -21.04 44.85
CA GLU A 23 25.45 -20.68 45.38
C GLU A 23 24.40 -21.65 44.81
N LYS A 24 23.82 -22.43 45.73
CA LYS A 24 22.72 -23.34 45.50
C LYS A 24 21.50 -22.52 45.05
N VAL A 25 21.18 -22.56 43.75
CA VAL A 25 19.98 -21.95 43.20
C VAL A 25 18.75 -22.61 43.85
N GLU A 26 18.06 -21.87 44.70
CA GLU A 26 16.74 -22.25 45.22
C GLU A 26 15.75 -22.35 44.05
N PRO A 27 14.87 -23.36 44.00
CA PRO A 27 13.88 -23.47 42.93
C PRO A 27 12.97 -22.22 42.94
N PRO A 28 12.64 -21.63 41.77
CA PRO A 28 11.76 -20.49 41.72
C PRO A 28 10.38 -20.90 42.23
N LYS A 29 9.84 -20.11 43.16
CA LYS A 29 8.45 -20.23 43.64
C LYS A 29 7.48 -20.19 42.44
N PRO A 30 6.37 -20.93 42.43
CA PRO A 30 5.42 -20.90 41.34
C PRO A 30 4.91 -19.46 41.14
N VAL A 31 5.23 -18.86 39.99
CA VAL A 31 4.57 -17.64 39.55
C VAL A 31 3.11 -17.99 39.26
N GLU A 32 2.19 -17.43 40.05
CA GLU A 32 0.76 -17.49 39.76
C GLU A 32 0.55 -17.01 38.31
N PRO A 33 -0.23 -17.72 37.47
CA PRO A 33 -0.43 -17.31 36.10
C PRO A 33 -1.18 -15.98 36.09
N VAL A 34 -0.49 -14.89 35.74
CA VAL A 34 -1.14 -13.66 35.31
C VAL A 34 -2.01 -14.06 34.12
N ALA A 35 -3.32 -14.13 34.32
CA ALA A 35 -4.25 -14.65 33.33
C ALA A 35 -4.06 -13.88 32.02
N ALA A 36 -3.37 -14.49 31.06
CA ALA A 36 -3.25 -13.94 29.73
C ALA A 36 -4.68 -13.81 29.19
N LYS A 37 -5.10 -12.58 28.95
CA LYS A 37 -6.43 -12.29 28.43
C LYS A 37 -6.41 -12.66 26.96
N TYR A 38 -7.32 -13.55 26.57
CA TYR A 38 -7.43 -14.03 25.20
C TYR A 38 -8.74 -13.54 24.56
N GLY A 39 -8.72 -13.42 23.24
CA GLY A 39 -9.89 -13.20 22.41
C GLY A 39 -9.85 -14.10 21.17
N SER A 40 -10.74 -13.83 20.23
CA SER A 40 -10.81 -14.54 18.95
C SER A 40 -11.00 -13.58 17.79
N ILE A 41 -10.53 -13.98 16.60
CA ILE A 41 -10.78 -13.26 15.35
C ILE A 41 -11.50 -14.20 14.38
N ARG A 42 -12.68 -13.80 13.93
CA ARG A 42 -13.44 -14.51 12.91
C ARG A 42 -13.23 -13.85 11.56
N VAL A 43 -12.67 -14.58 10.60
CA VAL A 43 -12.33 -14.04 9.28
C VAL A 43 -13.14 -14.74 8.20
N LYS A 44 -13.94 -13.97 7.47
CA LYS A 44 -14.79 -14.42 6.37
C LYS A 44 -14.38 -13.71 5.08
N SER A 45 -14.30 -14.46 3.98
CA SER A 45 -14.10 -13.86 2.68
C SER A 45 -14.78 -14.61 1.55
N ARG A 46 -15.04 -13.88 0.47
CA ARG A 46 -15.60 -14.40 -0.79
C ARG A 46 -14.80 -13.80 -1.95
N PRO A 47 -14.18 -14.61 -2.82
CA PRO A 47 -13.90 -16.05 -2.70
C PRO A 47 -13.00 -16.43 -1.50
N LYS A 48 -12.78 -17.74 -1.30
CA LYS A 48 -11.88 -18.27 -0.24
C LYS A 48 -10.47 -17.74 -0.45
N ALA A 49 -9.85 -17.22 0.60
CA ALA A 49 -8.53 -16.60 0.55
C ALA A 49 -7.64 -17.09 1.70
N ARG A 50 -6.33 -16.99 1.53
CA ARG A 50 -5.35 -17.31 2.58
C ARG A 50 -5.30 -16.18 3.60
N ILE A 51 -5.36 -16.54 4.88
CA ILE A 51 -5.33 -15.62 6.02
C ILE A 51 -3.90 -15.54 6.54
N PHE A 52 -3.44 -14.33 6.81
CA PHE A 52 -2.18 -14.03 7.47
C PHE A 52 -2.44 -13.13 8.67
N ILE A 53 -1.86 -13.45 9.82
CA ILE A 53 -1.92 -12.64 11.04
C ILE A 53 -0.49 -12.24 11.40
N ASN A 54 -0.21 -10.93 11.45
CA ASN A 54 1.13 -10.38 11.70
C ASN A 54 2.19 -11.00 10.76
N GLY A 55 1.81 -11.22 9.50
CA GLY A 55 2.65 -11.86 8.48
C GLY A 55 2.76 -13.38 8.56
N LYS A 56 2.20 -14.05 9.59
CA LYS A 56 2.21 -15.51 9.73
C LYS A 56 0.95 -16.13 9.13
N PRO A 57 1.06 -17.23 8.35
CA PRO A 57 -0.12 -17.89 7.78
C PRO A 57 -1.00 -18.48 8.90
N ALA A 58 -2.28 -18.12 8.90
CA ALA A 58 -3.28 -18.51 9.90
C ALA A 58 -4.44 -19.34 9.32
N GLY A 59 -4.26 -19.88 8.10
CA GLY A 59 -5.22 -20.76 7.42
C GLY A 59 -5.89 -20.11 6.20
N THR A 60 -7.11 -20.52 5.90
CA THR A 60 -7.89 -20.02 4.75
C THR A 60 -9.31 -19.67 5.18
N THR A 61 -9.89 -18.61 4.62
CA THR A 61 -11.27 -18.19 4.93
C THR A 61 -12.32 -19.17 4.39
N PRO A 62 -13.49 -19.28 5.07
CA PRO A 62 -13.78 -18.73 6.40
C PRO A 62 -13.05 -19.51 7.52
N ASN A 63 -12.41 -18.81 8.45
CA ASN A 63 -11.75 -19.40 9.62
C ASN A 63 -12.01 -18.55 10.88
N GLU A 64 -11.93 -19.18 12.05
CA GLU A 64 -11.96 -18.50 13.35
C GLU A 64 -10.68 -18.85 14.10
N ILE A 65 -9.87 -17.83 14.40
CA ILE A 65 -8.64 -17.97 15.15
C ILE A 65 -8.95 -17.64 16.62
N THR A 66 -8.86 -18.64 17.49
CA THR A 66 -9.09 -18.50 18.93
C THR A 66 -7.76 -18.42 19.69
N ASN A 67 -7.84 -18.11 21.00
CA ASN A 67 -6.68 -18.06 21.90
C ASN A 67 -5.62 -17.03 21.47
N LEU A 68 -6.06 -15.88 20.95
CA LEU A 68 -5.18 -14.77 20.61
C LEU A 68 -5.04 -13.84 21.81
N PRO A 69 -3.82 -13.54 22.30
CA PRO A 69 -3.61 -12.55 23.33
C PRO A 69 -4.26 -11.21 22.97
N VAL A 70 -4.83 -10.51 23.94
CA VAL A 70 -5.36 -9.14 23.74
C VAL A 70 -4.26 -8.24 23.18
N GLY A 71 -4.58 -7.50 22.12
CA GLY A 71 -3.62 -6.68 21.40
C GLY A 71 -4.05 -6.40 19.96
N GLU A 72 -3.19 -5.69 19.23
CA GLU A 72 -3.45 -5.36 17.82
C GLU A 72 -2.85 -6.40 16.88
N TYR A 73 -3.63 -6.78 15.87
CA TYR A 73 -3.25 -7.75 14.87
C TYR A 73 -3.46 -7.20 13.47
N ASN A 74 -2.45 -7.35 12.62
CA ASN A 74 -2.59 -7.11 11.20
C ASN A 74 -3.11 -8.39 10.52
N VAL A 75 -4.35 -8.34 10.05
CA VAL A 75 -4.99 -9.43 9.32
C VAL A 75 -4.91 -9.12 7.83
N ALA A 76 -4.17 -9.95 7.10
CA ALA A 76 -4.08 -9.88 5.65
C ALA A 76 -4.74 -11.09 4.99
N LEU A 77 -5.45 -10.84 3.90
CA LEU A 77 -6.09 -11.83 3.04
C LEU A 77 -5.44 -11.80 1.67
N LYS A 78 -4.95 -12.95 1.22
CA LYS A 78 -4.34 -13.11 -0.11
C LYS A 78 -5.09 -14.14 -0.94
N HIS A 79 -5.36 -13.81 -2.18
CA HIS A 79 -5.93 -14.70 -3.18
C HIS A 79 -5.15 -14.53 -4.49
N ASP A 80 -4.92 -15.61 -5.23
CA ASP A 80 -4.07 -15.60 -6.43
C ASP A 80 -4.60 -14.65 -7.54
N ASP A 81 -5.92 -14.60 -7.77
CA ASP A 81 -6.57 -13.72 -8.75
C ASP A 81 -6.99 -12.31 -8.28
N PHE A 82 -6.76 -11.93 -7.02
CA PHE A 82 -7.29 -10.68 -6.44
C PHE A 82 -6.20 -9.88 -5.72
N PRO A 83 -6.33 -8.54 -5.66
CA PRO A 83 -5.38 -7.72 -4.91
C PRO A 83 -5.36 -8.14 -3.44
N GLU A 84 -4.16 -8.16 -2.83
CA GLU A 84 -4.06 -8.42 -1.40
C GLU A 84 -4.78 -7.34 -0.60
N TRP A 85 -5.49 -7.78 0.43
CA TRP A 85 -6.22 -6.90 1.34
C TRP A 85 -5.67 -7.08 2.75
N ALA A 86 -5.42 -6.00 3.47
CA ALA A 86 -4.97 -6.05 4.86
C ALA A 86 -5.72 -5.03 5.71
N THR A 87 -6.00 -5.40 6.96
CA THR A 87 -6.59 -4.52 7.96
C THR A 87 -5.90 -4.72 9.30
N GLN A 88 -5.92 -3.69 10.13
CA GLN A 88 -5.55 -3.81 11.53
C GLN A 88 -6.83 -4.00 12.36
N ILE A 89 -6.80 -4.95 13.29
CA ILE A 89 -7.91 -5.20 14.21
C ILE A 89 -7.37 -5.33 15.63
N SER A 90 -8.06 -4.72 16.58
CA SER A 90 -7.75 -4.86 18.00
C SER A 90 -8.57 -6.00 18.60
N VAL A 91 -7.90 -6.96 19.21
CA VAL A 91 -8.51 -8.08 19.92
C VAL A 91 -8.66 -7.66 21.38
N GLU A 92 -9.89 -7.67 21.86
CA GLU A 92 -10.24 -7.38 23.25
C GLU A 92 -10.52 -8.67 24.04
N GLU A 93 -10.43 -8.59 25.36
CA GLU A 93 -10.65 -9.72 26.27
C GLU A 93 -12.07 -10.29 26.11
N ASN A 94 -12.18 -11.61 25.94
CA ASN A 94 -13.45 -12.32 25.79
C ASN A 94 -14.35 -11.83 24.64
N LYS A 95 -13.82 -11.07 23.67
CA LYS A 95 -14.56 -10.64 22.48
C LYS A 95 -14.06 -11.35 21.23
N ALA A 96 -14.99 -11.63 20.33
CA ALA A 96 -14.72 -12.13 18.98
C ALA A 96 -14.72 -10.95 18.00
N ALA A 97 -13.55 -10.60 17.47
CA ALA A 97 -13.41 -9.57 16.47
C ALA A 97 -13.78 -10.15 15.09
N GLU A 98 -14.77 -9.60 14.39
CA GLU A 98 -15.21 -10.12 13.09
C GLU A 98 -14.63 -9.30 11.93
N VAL A 99 -13.99 -9.99 11.00
CA VAL A 99 -13.46 -9.45 9.75
C VAL A 99 -14.17 -10.12 8.58
N ALA A 100 -14.88 -9.33 7.77
CA ALA A 100 -15.49 -9.80 6.54
C ALA A 100 -14.99 -8.98 5.35
N HIS A 101 -14.45 -9.66 4.33
CA HIS A 101 -13.99 -9.00 3.10
C HIS A 101 -14.48 -9.74 1.87
N SER A 102 -15.13 -9.05 0.94
CA SER A 102 -15.48 -9.63 -0.37
C SER A 102 -14.47 -9.11 -1.38
N PHE A 103 -13.66 -9.98 -1.98
CA PHE A 103 -12.81 -9.56 -3.07
C PHE A 103 -13.66 -9.31 -4.30
N ILE A 104 -13.58 -8.10 -4.81
CA ILE A 104 -14.14 -7.75 -6.11
C ILE A 104 -12.96 -7.85 -7.08
N LYS A 105 -13.15 -8.65 -8.14
CA LYS A 105 -12.14 -8.76 -9.20
C LYS A 105 -12.02 -7.34 -9.75
N LYS A 106 -10.85 -6.73 -9.58
CA LYS A 106 -10.55 -5.46 -10.24
C LYS A 106 -10.39 -5.85 -11.71
N GLU A 107 -11.52 -5.99 -12.42
CA GLU A 107 -11.49 -6.32 -13.84
C GLU A 107 -10.50 -5.35 -14.48
N ALA A 108 -9.49 -5.90 -15.15
CA ALA A 108 -8.62 -5.10 -16.00
C ALA A 108 -9.57 -4.35 -16.92
N LYS A 109 -9.69 -3.04 -16.72
CA LYS A 109 -10.57 -2.17 -17.50
C LYS A 109 -10.26 -2.49 -18.94
N LYS A 110 -11.18 -3.17 -19.64
CA LYS A 110 -10.98 -3.50 -21.05
C LYS A 110 -10.85 -2.15 -21.73
N GLU A 111 -9.63 -1.82 -22.14
CA GLU A 111 -9.34 -0.63 -22.89
C GLU A 111 -10.22 -0.66 -24.14
N GLY A 112 -11.25 0.17 -24.14
CA GLY A 112 -12.10 0.33 -25.30
C GLY A 112 -11.47 1.32 -26.27
N PHE A 113 -11.79 1.17 -27.54
CA PHE A 113 -11.33 2.07 -28.59
C PHE A 113 -12.52 2.79 -29.22
N GLY A 114 -12.37 4.08 -29.48
CA GLY A 114 -13.32 4.92 -30.20
C GLY A 114 -12.72 5.44 -31.51
N ALA A 115 -13.49 6.27 -32.20
CA ALA A 115 -13.01 7.03 -33.35
C ALA A 115 -13.16 8.53 -33.08
N LEU A 116 -12.20 9.34 -33.53
CA LEU A 116 -12.23 10.79 -33.36
C LEU A 116 -12.14 11.48 -34.72
N MET A 117 -13.18 12.23 -35.08
CA MET A 117 -13.20 13.08 -36.26
C MET A 117 -12.94 14.52 -35.85
N ILE A 118 -11.91 15.13 -36.44
CA ILE A 118 -11.44 16.46 -36.09
C ILE A 118 -11.58 17.34 -37.33
N ASN A 119 -12.40 18.37 -37.21
CA ASN A 119 -12.61 19.41 -38.20
C ASN A 119 -12.10 20.73 -37.65
N ALA A 120 -11.40 21.51 -38.46
CA ALA A 120 -11.00 22.87 -38.09
C ALA A 120 -11.21 23.83 -39.26
N GLN A 121 -11.65 25.05 -38.94
CA GLN A 121 -11.80 26.12 -39.90
C GLN A 121 -10.99 27.36 -39.47
N PRO A 122 -10.01 27.82 -40.29
CA PRO A 122 -9.49 27.15 -41.49
C PRO A 122 -8.69 25.86 -41.16
N TRP A 123 -8.29 25.10 -42.19
CA TRP A 123 -7.58 23.82 -42.02
C TRP A 123 -6.25 23.98 -41.26
N GLY A 124 -5.81 22.97 -40.52
CA GLY A 124 -4.53 23.02 -39.78
C GLY A 124 -3.96 21.65 -39.52
N VAL A 125 -2.68 21.61 -39.12
CA VAL A 125 -1.99 20.37 -38.71
C VAL A 125 -2.48 19.99 -37.32
N VAL A 126 -2.85 18.72 -37.15
CA VAL A 126 -3.42 18.15 -35.94
C VAL A 126 -2.40 17.27 -35.25
N TYR A 127 -2.30 17.47 -33.94
CA TYR A 127 -1.56 16.63 -33.02
C TYR A 127 -2.54 16.01 -32.03
N LEU A 128 -2.42 14.71 -31.79
CA LEU A 128 -3.13 13.96 -30.76
C LEU A 128 -2.12 13.45 -29.75
N ASP A 129 -2.25 13.86 -28.49
CA ASP A 129 -1.29 13.56 -27.41
C ASP A 129 0.15 13.86 -27.80
N ASP A 130 0.35 15.07 -28.35
CA ASP A 130 1.62 15.61 -28.83
C ASP A 130 2.23 14.89 -30.05
N ARG A 131 1.58 13.86 -30.59
CA ARG A 131 1.95 13.19 -31.85
C ARG A 131 1.21 13.79 -33.03
N GLU A 132 1.94 14.15 -34.09
CA GLU A 132 1.33 14.59 -35.36
C GLU A 132 0.58 13.44 -36.03
N ILE A 133 -0.67 13.69 -36.42
CA ILE A 133 -1.54 12.69 -37.07
C ILE A 133 -1.94 13.08 -38.49
N GLY A 134 -1.81 14.35 -38.87
CA GLY A 134 -2.16 14.84 -40.22
C GLY A 134 -2.81 16.22 -40.18
N ALA A 135 -3.58 16.58 -41.20
CA ALA A 135 -4.26 17.89 -41.30
C ALA A 135 -5.79 17.75 -41.28
N THR A 136 -6.51 18.77 -40.80
CA THR A 136 -7.98 18.77 -40.82
C THR A 136 -8.57 18.97 -42.23
N PRO A 137 -9.72 18.35 -42.56
CA PRO A 137 -10.49 17.40 -41.73
C PRO A 137 -9.86 16.01 -41.69
N ILE A 138 -9.75 15.40 -40.50
CA ILE A 138 -9.17 14.06 -40.30
C ILE A 138 -10.06 13.19 -39.42
N THR A 139 -10.14 11.89 -39.74
CA THR A 139 -10.76 10.88 -38.86
C THR A 139 -9.68 9.91 -38.39
N VAL A 140 -9.51 9.81 -37.08
CA VAL A 140 -8.58 8.90 -36.42
C VAL A 140 -9.38 7.70 -35.88
N PRO A 141 -9.25 6.51 -36.48
CA PRO A 141 -9.83 5.30 -35.91
C PRO A 141 -8.97 4.80 -34.74
N ASN A 142 -9.56 3.95 -33.90
CA ASN A 142 -8.86 3.25 -32.81
C ASN A 142 -8.13 4.15 -31.81
N VAL A 143 -8.77 5.26 -31.41
CA VAL A 143 -8.28 6.10 -30.31
C VAL A 143 -8.68 5.44 -29.00
N LEU A 144 -7.74 5.33 -28.06
CA LEU A 144 -8.01 4.76 -26.74
C LEU A 144 -9.18 5.49 -26.05
N GLU A 145 -9.95 4.80 -25.23
CA GLU A 145 -10.95 5.47 -24.41
C GLU A 145 -10.27 6.29 -23.30
N GLY A 146 -10.76 7.50 -23.07
CA GLY A 146 -10.17 8.38 -22.07
C GLY A 146 -10.07 9.82 -22.53
N LEU A 147 -9.28 10.59 -21.79
CA LEU A 147 -9.03 11.99 -22.08
C LEU A 147 -7.82 12.09 -23.00
N HIS A 148 -8.01 12.70 -24.16
CA HIS A 148 -6.97 12.93 -25.15
C HIS A 148 -6.80 14.42 -25.42
N ARG A 149 -5.56 14.85 -25.62
CA ARG A 149 -5.25 16.24 -25.93
C ARG A 149 -5.12 16.42 -27.44
N VAL A 150 -6.03 17.20 -28.02
CA VAL A 150 -5.98 17.60 -29.43
C VAL A 150 -5.37 18.98 -29.53
N ARG A 151 -4.35 19.14 -30.36
CA ARG A 151 -3.73 20.43 -30.67
C ARG A 151 -3.77 20.66 -32.18
N VAL A 152 -4.27 21.83 -32.59
CA VAL A 152 -4.32 22.22 -34.00
C VAL A 152 -3.48 23.46 -34.22
N VAL A 153 -2.59 23.41 -35.22
CA VAL A 153 -1.63 24.47 -35.55
C VAL A 153 -1.75 24.84 -37.02
N ARG A 154 -1.74 26.14 -37.30
CA ARG A 154 -1.67 26.69 -38.65
C ARG A 154 -0.83 27.96 -38.62
N ASP A 155 0.03 28.14 -39.63
CA ASP A 155 0.83 29.37 -39.76
C ASP A 155 -0.05 30.62 -39.86
N GLY A 156 0.31 31.68 -39.15
CA GLY A 156 -0.49 32.90 -39.01
C GLY A 156 -1.70 32.82 -38.06
N PHE A 157 -1.95 31.67 -37.40
CA PHE A 157 -3.07 31.48 -36.46
C PHE A 157 -2.58 31.05 -35.08
N LYS A 158 -3.35 31.36 -34.04
CA LYS A 158 -3.11 30.91 -32.67
C LYS A 158 -3.28 29.40 -32.61
N GLU A 159 -2.34 28.72 -31.94
CA GLU A 159 -2.50 27.28 -31.69
C GLU A 159 -3.68 27.04 -30.76
N LEU A 160 -4.50 26.04 -31.09
CA LEU A 160 -5.66 25.69 -30.28
C LEU A 160 -5.44 24.32 -29.64
N LYS A 161 -5.57 24.24 -28.32
CA LYS A 161 -5.42 22.99 -27.54
C LYS A 161 -6.73 22.70 -26.83
N VAL A 162 -7.29 21.52 -27.06
CA VAL A 162 -8.58 21.09 -26.50
C VAL A 162 -8.44 19.67 -25.99
N GLU A 163 -8.98 19.40 -24.82
CA GLU A 163 -9.10 18.04 -24.30
C GLU A 163 -10.44 17.45 -24.72
N VAL A 164 -10.41 16.24 -25.26
CA VAL A 164 -11.60 15.50 -25.69
C VAL A 164 -11.66 14.17 -24.99
N LYS A 165 -12.83 13.87 -24.40
CA LYS A 165 -13.10 12.57 -23.80
C LYS A 165 -13.62 11.61 -24.88
N VAL A 166 -12.80 10.65 -25.28
CA VAL A 166 -13.15 9.59 -26.22
C VAL A 166 -13.87 8.47 -25.47
N ALA A 167 -15.04 8.08 -25.99
CA ALA A 167 -15.82 6.97 -25.47
C ALA A 167 -15.62 5.73 -26.38
N PRO A 168 -15.61 4.52 -25.79
CA PRO A 168 -15.40 3.29 -26.55
C PRO A 168 -16.57 3.01 -27.50
N ASN A 169 -16.27 2.39 -28.65
CA ASN A 169 -17.22 2.04 -29.71
C ASN A 169 -18.05 3.23 -30.25
N LYS A 170 -17.61 4.46 -29.99
CA LYS A 170 -18.30 5.68 -30.43
C LYS A 170 -17.38 6.53 -31.30
N LYS A 171 -17.99 7.17 -32.30
CA LYS A 171 -17.35 8.23 -33.07
C LYS A 171 -17.63 9.57 -32.41
N ASN A 172 -16.60 10.26 -31.95
CA ASN A 172 -16.67 11.64 -31.48
C ASN A 172 -16.32 12.60 -32.61
N ASN A 173 -17.08 13.68 -32.73
CA ASN A 173 -16.82 14.75 -33.69
C ASN A 173 -16.39 16.00 -32.93
N LEU A 174 -15.22 16.54 -33.26
CA LEU A 174 -14.66 17.76 -32.69
C LEU A 174 -14.56 18.81 -33.80
N SER A 175 -15.27 19.91 -33.64
CA SER A 175 -15.24 21.04 -34.57
C SER A 175 -14.56 22.24 -33.91
N LEU A 176 -13.51 22.73 -34.56
CA LEU A 176 -12.64 23.76 -34.04
C LEU A 176 -12.61 24.98 -34.97
N LYS A 177 -12.43 26.17 -34.42
CA LYS A 177 -12.27 27.40 -35.18
C LYS A 177 -10.95 28.04 -34.78
N LEU A 178 -10.05 28.26 -35.73
CA LEU A 178 -8.77 28.90 -35.46
C LEU A 178 -8.90 30.42 -35.55
N GLU A 179 -8.26 31.10 -34.61
CA GLU A 179 -8.22 32.57 -34.56
C GLU A 179 -6.86 33.06 -35.06
N LYS A 180 -6.84 34.18 -35.79
CA LYS A 180 -5.58 34.80 -36.24
C LYS A 180 -4.76 35.27 -35.03
N LYS A 181 -3.43 35.25 -35.19
CA LYS A 181 -2.52 35.83 -34.21
C LYS A 181 -2.69 37.34 -34.11
#